data_AF-A0A432W745-F1
#
_entry.id   AF-A0A432W745-F1
#
_cell.length_a   1.000
_cell.length_b   1.000
_cell.length_c   1.000
_cell.angle_alpha   90.00
_cell.angle_beta   90.00
_cell.angle_gamma   90.00
#
_symmetry.space_group_name_H-M   'P 1'
#
loop_
_entity.id
_entity.type
_entity.pdbx_description
1 polymer ?
#
loop_
_entity_poly.entity_id
_entity_poly.type
_entity_poly.pdbx_seq_one_letter_code
_entity_poly.pdbx_strand_id
1 'polypeptide(L)'
;MRGEQKTGEQSQHMQFRNKLYNIRKNLGLSQQQLGLKAGVSGATISRIEQGTQIPSFELALTLVDAVGLSGSDFFADITTDNVGADLRSEDKLEAKLAEMDMYYARLAPVNKKVFKDIVDIMKIRLQI
;
A
#
# COMPACT_ATOMS: atom_id res chain seq x y z
N MET A 1 -3.21 8.58 31.45
CA MET A 1 -3.91 7.96 30.31
C MET A 1 -3.01 8.15 29.09
N ARG A 2 -2.30 7.10 28.66
CA ARG A 2 -1.42 7.14 27.49
C ARG A 2 -2.28 6.87 26.25
N GLY A 3 -2.45 7.87 25.39
CA GLY A 3 -3.06 7.68 24.08
C GLY A 3 -2.20 6.71 23.28
N GLU A 4 -2.80 5.59 22.88
CA GLU A 4 -2.15 4.59 22.05
C GLU A 4 -1.83 5.19 20.67
N GLN A 5 -0.55 5.32 20.36
CA GLN A 5 -0.07 5.67 19.03
C GLN A 5 -0.30 4.46 18.11
N LYS A 6 -1.31 4.51 17.25
CA LYS A 6 -1.56 3.48 16.23
C LYS A 6 -0.44 3.52 15.18
N THR A 7 0.16 2.38 14.87
CA THR A 7 1.24 2.29 13.88
C THR A 7 0.73 2.60 12.47
N GLY A 8 1.62 3.05 11.56
CA GLY A 8 1.24 3.46 10.20
C GLY A 8 0.54 2.37 9.39
N GLU A 9 0.95 1.12 9.56
CA GLU A 9 0.34 -0.06 8.92
C GLU A 9 -1.10 -0.30 9.41
N GLN A 10 -1.36 -0.11 10.71
CA GLN A 10 -2.71 -0.20 11.27
C GLN A 10 -3.64 0.90 10.75
N SER A 11 -3.11 2.11 10.50
CA SER A 11 -3.89 3.20 9.90
C SER A 11 -4.31 2.87 8.47
N GLN A 12 -3.38 2.39 7.64
CA GLN A 12 -3.66 2.00 6.25
C GLN A 12 -4.71 0.89 6.15
N HIS A 13 -4.59 -0.15 6.98
CA HIS A 13 -5.60 -1.21 7.02
C HIS A 13 -6.98 -0.67 7.40
N MET A 14 -7.05 0.25 8.36
CA MET A 14 -8.30 0.88 8.77
C MET A 14 -8.91 1.73 7.64
N GLN A 15 -8.08 2.47 6.90
CA GLN A 15 -8.53 3.27 5.75
C GLN A 15 -9.04 2.37 4.62
N PHE A 16 -8.31 1.29 4.27
CA PHE A 16 -8.72 0.32 3.25
C PHE A 16 -10.09 -0.30 3.56
N ARG A 17 -10.26 -0.88 4.76
CA ARG A 17 -11.52 -1.56 5.12
C ARG A 17 -12.72 -0.60 5.13
N ASN A 18 -12.52 0.63 5.59
CA ASN A 18 -13.59 1.62 5.66
C ASN A 18 -13.99 2.09 4.27
N LYS A 19 -13.01 2.36 3.40
CA LYS A 19 -13.25 2.74 2.01
C LYS A 19 -13.97 1.62 1.24
N LEU A 20 -13.50 0.38 1.36
CA LEU A 20 -14.14 -0.79 0.75
C LEU A 20 -15.60 -0.96 1.22
N TYR A 21 -15.84 -0.87 2.54
CA TYR A 21 -17.17 -0.95 3.11
C TYR A 21 -18.12 0.10 2.53
N ASN A 22 -17.68 1.37 2.49
CA ASN A 22 -18.49 2.48 2.01
C ASN A 22 -18.84 2.32 0.53
N ILE A 23 -17.86 1.98 -0.32
CA ILE A 23 -18.08 1.77 -1.75
C ILE A 23 -19.06 0.60 -1.96
N ARG A 24 -18.86 -0.54 -1.30
CA ARG A 24 -19.76 -1.69 -1.40
C ARG A 24 -21.20 -1.29 -1.06
N LYS A 25 -21.39 -0.54 0.03
CA LYS A 25 -22.71 -0.08 0.48
C LYS A 25 -23.34 0.90 -0.51
N ASN A 26 -22.56 1.82 -1.08
CA ASN A 26 -23.03 2.76 -2.10
C ASN A 26 -23.45 2.05 -3.40
N LEU A 27 -22.81 0.94 -3.73
CA LEU A 27 -23.18 0.06 -4.85
C LEU A 27 -24.40 -0.84 -4.54
N GLY A 28 -24.96 -0.78 -3.33
CA GLY A 28 -26.09 -1.62 -2.91
C GLY A 28 -25.75 -3.11 -2.76
N LEU A 29 -24.46 -3.47 -2.72
CA LEU A 29 -24.02 -4.86 -2.67
C LEU A 29 -24.07 -5.41 -1.24
N SER A 30 -24.54 -6.64 -1.08
CA SER A 30 -24.33 -7.43 0.12
C SER A 30 -22.88 -7.94 0.20
N GLN A 31 -22.43 -8.33 1.39
CA GLN A 31 -21.10 -8.94 1.57
C GLN A 31 -20.96 -10.25 0.76
N GLN A 32 -22.05 -11.03 0.64
CA GLN A 32 -22.08 -12.22 -0.21
C GLN A 32 -21.93 -11.88 -1.69
N GLN A 33 -22.59 -10.82 -2.18
CA GLN A 33 -22.48 -10.40 -3.57
C GLN A 33 -21.07 -9.90 -3.91
N LEU A 34 -20.44 -9.11 -3.02
CA LEU A 34 -19.04 -8.72 -3.21
C LEU A 34 -18.11 -9.93 -3.14
N GLY A 35 -18.32 -10.84 -2.19
CA GLY A 35 -17.54 -12.07 -2.07
C GLY A 35 -17.59 -12.89 -3.36
N LEU A 36 -18.78 -13.12 -3.91
CA LEU A 36 -18.96 -13.83 -5.18
C LEU A 36 -18.21 -13.15 -6.34
N LYS A 37 -18.29 -11.81 -6.44
CA LYS A 37 -17.54 -11.04 -7.46
C LYS A 37 -16.02 -11.16 -7.29
N ALA A 38 -15.53 -11.22 -6.05
CA ALA A 38 -14.11 -11.29 -5.73
C ALA A 38 -13.58 -12.72 -5.56
N GLY A 39 -14.39 -13.76 -5.82
CA GLY A 39 -13.99 -15.16 -5.67
C GLY A 39 -13.76 -15.62 -4.23
N VAL A 40 -14.36 -14.96 -3.23
CA VAL A 40 -14.22 -15.29 -1.81
C VAL A 40 -15.59 -15.43 -1.12
N SER A 41 -15.61 -15.98 0.08
CA SER A 41 -16.85 -16.07 0.87
C SER A 41 -17.30 -14.69 1.37
N GLY A 42 -18.61 -14.49 1.57
CA GLY A 42 -19.13 -13.29 2.24
C GLY A 42 -18.62 -13.14 3.68
N ALA A 43 -18.28 -14.24 4.36
CA ALA A 43 -17.64 -14.22 5.67
C ALA A 43 -16.22 -13.62 5.60
N THR A 44 -15.48 -13.87 4.53
CA THR A 44 -14.17 -13.25 4.27
C THR A 44 -14.30 -11.74 4.17
N ILE A 45 -15.29 -11.25 3.40
CA ILE A 45 -15.59 -9.82 3.29
C ILE A 45 -15.93 -9.23 4.66
N SER A 46 -16.77 -9.92 5.43
CA SER A 46 -17.15 -9.48 6.79
C SER A 46 -15.94 -9.31 7.71
N ARG A 47 -15.02 -10.28 7.73
CA ARG A 47 -13.78 -10.17 8.54
C ARG A 47 -12.88 -9.02 8.10
N ILE A 48 -12.77 -8.77 6.80
CA ILE A 48 -12.01 -7.63 6.26
C ILE A 48 -12.66 -6.31 6.70
N GLU A 49 -13.96 -6.16 6.53
CA GLU A 49 -14.69 -4.94 6.89
C GLU A 49 -14.73 -4.68 8.41
N GLN A 50 -14.64 -5.73 9.23
CA GLN A 50 -14.49 -5.64 10.67
C GLN A 50 -13.04 -5.36 11.10
N GLY A 51 -12.07 -5.53 10.21
CA GLY A 51 -10.65 -5.40 10.51
C GLY A 51 -10.05 -6.58 11.29
N THR A 52 -10.79 -7.69 11.40
CA THR A 52 -10.30 -8.92 12.03
C THR A 52 -9.47 -9.77 11.06
N GLN A 53 -9.47 -9.43 9.77
CA GLN A 53 -8.62 -10.03 8.76
C GLN A 53 -8.04 -8.93 7.86
N ILE A 54 -6.72 -8.96 7.68
CA ILE A 54 -6.03 -8.15 6.68
C ILE A 54 -5.98 -8.96 5.37
N PRO A 55 -6.47 -8.42 4.24
CA PRO A 55 -6.35 -9.11 2.96
C PRO A 55 -4.88 -9.13 2.49
N SER A 56 -4.50 -10.16 1.73
CA SER A 56 -3.26 -10.10 0.95
C SER A 56 -3.34 -8.98 -0.10
N PHE A 57 -2.19 -8.56 -0.61
CA PHE A 57 -2.15 -7.56 -1.68
C PHE A 57 -2.98 -7.98 -2.90
N GLU A 58 -2.85 -9.24 -3.33
CA GLU A 58 -3.64 -9.79 -4.44
C GLU A 58 -5.14 -9.72 -4.16
N LEU A 59 -5.58 -10.15 -2.97
CA LEU A 59 -6.99 -10.08 -2.60
C LEU A 59 -7.49 -8.62 -2.52
N ALA A 60 -6.66 -7.70 -2.04
CA ALA A 60 -7.00 -6.29 -2.03
C ALA A 60 -7.25 -5.76 -3.45
N LEU A 61 -6.39 -6.09 -4.42
CA LEU A 61 -6.59 -5.72 -5.82
C LEU A 61 -7.85 -6.36 -6.42
N THR A 62 -8.10 -7.64 -6.15
CA THR A 62 -9.33 -8.33 -6.60
C THR A 62 -10.59 -7.68 -6.02
N LEU A 63 -10.57 -7.22 -4.78
CA LEU A 63 -11.69 -6.52 -4.16
C LEU A 63 -11.94 -5.14 -4.78
N VAL A 64 -10.87 -4.43 -5.11
CA VAL A 64 -10.94 -3.12 -5.79
C VAL A 64 -11.53 -3.26 -7.19
N ASP A 65 -11.08 -4.27 -7.95
CA ASP A 65 -11.64 -4.58 -9.26
C ASP A 65 -13.11 -5.04 -9.17
N ALA A 66 -13.46 -5.85 -8.17
CA ALA A 66 -14.82 -6.32 -7.95
C ALA A 66 -15.84 -5.20 -7.66
N VAL A 67 -15.40 -4.05 -7.13
CA VAL A 67 -16.22 -2.85 -6.95
C VAL A 67 -16.14 -1.88 -8.15
N GLY A 68 -15.42 -2.24 -9.21
CA GLY A 68 -15.36 -1.50 -10.46
C GLY A 68 -14.44 -0.27 -10.43
N LEU A 69 -13.41 -0.28 -9.57
CA LEU A 69 -12.44 0.80 -9.49
C LEU A 69 -11.05 0.33 -9.93
N SER A 70 -10.23 1.28 -10.40
CA SER A 70 -8.81 1.03 -10.57
C SER A 70 -8.10 1.09 -9.21
N GLY A 71 -6.96 0.41 -9.08
CA GLY A 71 -6.09 0.54 -7.91
C GLY A 71 -5.72 2.00 -7.64
N SER A 72 -5.38 2.76 -8.68
CA SER A 72 -5.07 4.19 -8.56
C SER A 72 -6.21 4.99 -7.92
N ASP A 73 -7.45 4.81 -8.37
CA ASP A 73 -8.60 5.56 -7.84
C ASP A 73 -8.94 5.13 -6.40
N PHE A 74 -8.76 3.85 -6.10
CA PHE A 74 -9.02 3.33 -4.76
C PHE A 74 -7.97 3.78 -3.75
N PHE A 75 -6.69 3.84 -4.11
CA PHE A 75 -5.60 4.14 -3.17
C PHE A 75 -5.17 5.62 -3.15
N ALA A 76 -5.70 6.49 -4.03
CA ALA A 76 -5.30 7.89 -4.17
C ALA A 76 -5.38 8.74 -2.87
N ASP A 77 -6.33 8.44 -2.00
CA ASP A 77 -6.62 9.14 -0.74
C ASP A 77 -6.26 8.31 0.50
N ILE A 78 -5.67 7.12 0.32
CA ILE A 78 -5.19 6.32 1.43
C ILE A 78 -3.84 6.90 1.87
N THR A 79 -3.86 7.63 2.98
CA THR A 79 -2.68 8.32 3.50
C THR A 79 -1.73 7.33 4.16
N THR A 80 -0.46 7.40 3.76
CA THR A 80 0.63 6.91 4.59
C THR A 80 0.82 7.91 5.73
N ASP A 81 0.17 7.69 6.87
CA ASP A 81 0.34 8.58 8.04
C ASP A 81 1.78 8.63 8.58
N ASN A 82 2.75 7.88 8.00
CA ASN A 82 4.15 7.90 8.44
C ASN A 82 5.21 7.73 7.33
N VAL A 83 4.91 7.82 6.03
CA VAL A 83 5.99 7.79 5.00
C VAL A 83 6.56 9.20 4.75
N GLY A 84 5.78 10.25 4.99
CA GLY A 84 6.22 11.65 4.83
C GLY A 84 6.97 12.25 6.02
N ALA A 85 7.00 11.57 7.16
CA ALA A 85 7.72 12.04 8.36
C ALA A 85 9.14 11.46 8.46
N ASP A 86 9.42 10.30 7.86
CA ASP A 86 10.74 9.65 7.91
C ASP A 86 11.62 9.93 6.68
N LEU A 87 11.04 10.45 5.59
CA LEU A 87 11.78 10.88 4.39
C LEU A 87 12.20 12.37 4.44
N ARG A 88 12.02 13.04 5.60
CA ARG A 88 12.34 14.46 5.80
C ARG A 88 13.53 14.71 6.75
N SER A 89 14.48 13.79 6.81
CA SER A 89 15.84 14.18 7.12
C SER A 89 16.72 13.75 5.96
N GLU A 90 17.30 14.73 5.25
CA GLU A 90 18.28 14.50 4.18
C GLU A 90 19.34 13.47 4.61
N ASP A 91 19.72 13.48 5.90
CA ASP A 91 20.64 12.54 6.54
C ASP A 91 20.25 11.05 6.42
N LYS A 92 18.96 10.70 6.51
CA LYS A 92 18.50 9.29 6.42
C LYS A 92 18.38 8.83 4.98
N LEU A 93 18.03 9.74 4.07
CA LEU A 93 17.96 9.44 2.65
C LEU A 93 19.35 9.20 2.08
N GLU A 94 20.33 10.04 2.44
CA GLU A 94 21.74 9.87 2.08
C GLU A 94 22.31 8.53 2.60
N ALA A 95 22.01 8.17 3.85
CA ALA A 95 22.43 6.88 4.41
C ALA A 95 21.84 5.69 3.64
N LYS A 96 20.58 5.79 3.21
CA LYS A 96 19.90 4.73 2.46
C LYS A 96 20.35 4.67 0.99
N LEU A 97 20.68 5.82 0.40
CA LEU A 97 21.33 5.91 -0.92
C LEU A 97 22.72 5.27 -0.88
N ALA A 98 23.51 5.52 0.17
CA ALA A 98 24.82 4.90 0.38
C ALA A 98 24.72 3.38 0.61
N GLU A 99 23.73 2.92 1.37
CA GLU A 99 23.44 1.48 1.55
C GLU A 99 23.08 0.82 0.21
N MET A 100 22.29 1.51 -0.62
CA MET A 100 21.97 1.07 -1.98
C MET A 100 23.23 1.02 -2.85
N ASP A 101 24.11 2.01 -2.82
CA ASP A 101 25.40 2.05 -3.54
C ASP A 101 26.32 0.86 -3.16
N MET A 102 26.32 0.46 -1.88
CA MET A 102 26.99 -0.77 -1.45
C MET A 102 26.35 -2.04 -2.03
N TYR A 103 25.03 -2.08 -2.14
CA TYR A 103 24.31 -3.18 -2.79
C TYR A 103 24.59 -3.23 -4.31
N TYR A 104 24.64 -2.07 -4.99
CA TYR A 104 25.02 -1.94 -6.41
C TYR A 104 26.39 -2.55 -6.72
N ALA A 105 27.37 -2.31 -5.84
CA ALA A 105 28.72 -2.82 -6.02
C ALA A 105 28.77 -4.36 -6.11
N ARG A 106 27.84 -5.04 -5.41
CA ARG A 106 27.77 -6.50 -5.27
C ARG A 106 26.85 -7.20 -6.30
N LEU A 107 26.09 -6.46 -7.10
CA LEU A 107 25.19 -7.06 -8.10
C LEU A 107 25.94 -7.65 -9.30
N ALA A 108 25.34 -8.63 -9.99
CA ALA A 108 25.85 -9.16 -11.26
C ALA A 108 25.70 -8.12 -12.39
N PRO A 109 26.59 -8.09 -13.42
CA PRO A 109 26.65 -7.02 -14.43
C PRO A 109 25.32 -6.73 -15.14
N VAL A 110 24.52 -7.77 -15.40
CA VAL A 110 23.21 -7.67 -16.06
C VAL A 110 22.18 -6.89 -15.24
N ASN A 111 22.27 -6.96 -13.91
CA ASN A 111 21.36 -6.25 -13.00
C ASN A 111 21.85 -4.83 -12.68
N LYS A 112 23.13 -4.52 -12.91
CA LYS A 112 23.71 -3.21 -12.58
C LYS A 112 23.15 -2.09 -13.43
N LYS A 113 22.95 -2.32 -14.74
CA LYS A 113 22.51 -1.26 -15.64
C LYS A 113 21.08 -0.81 -15.33
N VAL A 114 20.14 -1.75 -15.26
CA VAL A 114 18.72 -1.47 -14.99
C VAL A 114 18.54 -0.84 -13.62
N PHE A 115 19.23 -1.35 -12.61
CA PHE A 115 19.13 -0.82 -11.26
C PHE A 115 19.72 0.61 -11.22
N LYS A 116 20.87 0.87 -11.88
CA LYS A 116 21.50 2.20 -11.91
C LYS A 116 20.58 3.23 -12.56
N ASP A 117 19.94 2.86 -13.67
CA ASP A 117 18.98 3.74 -14.38
C ASP A 117 17.80 4.10 -13.44
N ILE A 118 17.34 3.18 -12.59
CA ILE A 118 16.26 3.42 -11.61
C ILE A 118 16.71 4.39 -10.50
N VAL A 119 17.93 4.26 -9.97
CA VAL A 119 18.45 5.18 -8.94
C VAL A 119 18.71 6.57 -9.47
N ASP A 120 19.25 6.69 -10.68
CA ASP A 120 19.49 7.99 -11.30
C ASP A 120 18.16 8.74 -11.49
N ILE A 121 17.08 8.04 -11.87
CA ILE A 121 15.72 8.62 -11.96
C ILE A 121 15.20 9.07 -10.59
N MET A 122 15.45 8.30 -9.52
CA MET A 122 15.02 8.65 -8.17
C MET A 122 15.75 9.90 -7.65
N LYS A 123 17.05 10.05 -7.92
CA LYS A 123 17.83 11.24 -7.54
C LYS A 123 17.30 12.50 -8.25
N ILE A 124 17.05 12.42 -9.56
CA ILE A 124 16.50 13.54 -10.36
C ILE A 124 15.13 14.03 -9.83
N ARG A 125 14.23 13.12 -9.46
CA ARG A 125 12.90 13.49 -8.94
C ARG A 125 12.91 14.09 -7.52
N LEU A 126 13.99 13.87 -6.77
CA LEU A 126 14.12 14.31 -5.38
C LEU A 126 14.90 15.63 -5.22
N GLN A 127 15.39 16.24 -6.30
CA GLN A 127 16.17 17.50 -6.29
C GLN A 127 17.42 17.49 -5.39
N ILE A 128 18.07 16.34 -5.28
CA ILE A 128 19.41 16.14 -4.67
C ILE A 128 20.45 15.88 -5.74
#